data_AF-D3UFJ9-F1
#
_entry.id   AF-D3UFJ9-F1
#
_cell.length_a   1.000
_cell.length_b   1.000
_cell.length_c   1.000
_cell.angle_alpha   90.00
_cell.angle_beta   90.00
_cell.angle_gamma   90.00
#
_symmetry.space_group_name_H-M   'P 1'
#
loop_
_entity.id
_entity.type
_entity.pdbx_description
1 polymer ?
#
loop_
_entity_poly.entity_id
_entity_poly.type
_entity_poly.pdbx_seq_one_letter_code
_entity_poly.pdbx_strand_id
1 'polypeptide(L)' 'MDKITIIDGVEILEKGSPFWGWLLFFSALFLGVWVYFIPTFIAFKRKHISRYGIFIINLCFGFTFFGWIIALAWSVSKKD' A
#
# COMPACT_ATOMS: atom_id res chain seq x y z
N MET A 1 2.52 23.57 -15.52
CA MET A 1 3.00 24.61 -16.45
C MET A 1 3.78 25.56 -15.58
N ASP A 2 5.10 25.57 -15.74
CA ASP A 2 5.94 26.47 -14.96
C ASP A 2 5.74 27.86 -15.55
N LYS A 3 5.38 28.81 -14.69
CA LYS A 3 5.11 30.19 -15.11
C LYS A 3 6.25 31.06 -14.62
N ILE A 4 6.84 31.80 -15.56
CA ILE A 4 7.85 32.81 -15.25
C ILE A 4 7.14 34.15 -15.17
N THR A 5 7.21 34.81 -14.01
CA THR A 5 6.73 36.18 -13.81
C THR A 5 7.92 37.06 -13.48
N ILE A 6 8.02 38.22 -14.14
CA ILE A 6 9.07 39.20 -13.85
C ILE A 6 8.45 40.35 -13.06
N ILE A 7 8.94 40.56 -11.84
CA ILE A 7 8.54 41.65 -10.94
C ILE A 7 9.82 42.39 -10.57
N ASP A 8 9.90 43.68 -10.89
CA ASP A 8 11.05 44.55 -10.58
C ASP A 8 12.42 44.05 -11.07
N GLY A 9 12.44 43.37 -12.23
CA GLY A 9 13.67 42.79 -12.79
C GLY A 9 14.11 41.48 -12.11
N VAL A 10 13.33 40.95 -11.18
CA VAL A 10 13.51 39.62 -10.58
C VAL A 10 12.64 38.61 -11.31
N GLU A 11 13.24 37.50 -11.75
CA GLU A 11 12.53 36.37 -12.35
C GLU A 11 11.99 35.44 -11.25
N ILE A 12 10.67 35.33 -11.13
CA ILE A 12 9.99 34.44 -10.19
C ILE A 12 9.49 33.21 -10.96
N LEU A 13 10.00 32.05 -10.55
CA LEU A 13 9.58 30.74 -11.07
C LEU A 13 8.45 30.19 -10.20
N GLU A 14 7.21 30.31 -10.67
CA GLU A 14 6.06 29.69 -10.03
C GLU A 14 5.93 28.24 -10.53
N LYS A 15 6.44 27.29 -9.73
CA LYS A 15 6.34 25.86 -10.02
C LYS A 15 4.98 25.33 -9.57
N GLY A 16 4.12 25.02 -10.54
CA GLY A 16 2.83 24.40 -10.26
C GLY A 16 2.97 23.03 -9.60
N SER A 17 2.08 22.70 -8.66
CA SER A 17 2.11 21.39 -8.02
C SER A 17 1.83 20.27 -9.04
N PRO A 18 2.63 19.19 -9.05
CA PRO A 18 2.40 18.08 -9.96
C PRO A 18 1.23 17.23 -9.43
N PHE A 19 -0.01 17.66 -9.70
CA PHE A 19 -1.23 16.94 -9.31
C PHE A 19 -1.18 15.44 -9.64
N TRP A 20 -0.61 15.10 -10.80
CA TRP A 20 -0.40 13.71 -11.24
C TRP A 20 0.49 12.91 -10.27
N GLY A 21 1.49 13.53 -9.65
CA GLY A 21 2.33 12.87 -8.65
C GLY A 21 1.54 12.48 -7.42
N TRP A 22 0.67 13.36 -6.94
CA TRP A 22 -0.24 13.08 -5.84
C TRP A 22 -1.24 11.98 -6.20
N LEU A 23 -1.84 12.05 -7.38
CA LEU A 23 -2.77 11.03 -7.87
C LEU A 23 -2.11 9.65 -7.95
N LEU A 24 -0.90 9.56 -8.51
CA LEU A 24 -0.13 8.32 -8.58
C LEU A 24 0.26 7.80 -7.19
N PHE A 25 0.65 8.69 -6.28
CA PHE A 25 0.99 8.32 -4.91
C PHE A 25 -0.22 7.70 -4.18
N PHE A 26 -1.37 8.35 -4.21
CA PHE A 26 -2.59 7.83 -3.57
C PHE A 26 -3.10 6.55 -4.24
N SER A 27 -3.01 6.47 -5.57
CA SER A 27 -3.31 5.25 -6.32
C SER A 27 -2.43 4.07 -5.90
N ALA A 28 -1.10 4.30 -5.85
CA ALA A 28 -0.14 3.28 -5.43
C ALA A 28 -0.36 2.85 -3.98
N LEU A 29 -0.64 3.81 -3.08
CA LEU A 29 -0.95 3.50 -1.68
C LEU A 29 -2.22 2.65 -1.56
N PHE A 30 -3.28 3.01 -2.28
CA PHE A 30 -4.52 2.24 -2.31
C PHE A 30 -4.29 0.81 -2.78
N LEU A 31 -3.63 0.63 -3.92
CA LEU A 31 -3.30 -0.70 -4.46
C LEU A 31 -2.38 -1.49 -3.52
N GLY A 32 -1.39 -0.84 -2.91
CA GLY A 32 -0.47 -1.46 -1.96
C GLY A 32 -1.19 -2.02 -0.73
N VAL A 33 -2.16 -1.28 -0.18
CA VAL A 33 -2.99 -1.75 0.96
C VAL A 33 -3.78 -3.00 0.57
N TRP A 34 -4.39 -3.03 -0.62
CA TRP A 34 -5.12 -4.21 -1.08
C TRP A 34 -4.22 -5.43 -1.21
N VAL A 35 -3.02 -5.27 -1.78
CA VAL A 35 -2.05 -6.36 -1.93
C VAL A 35 -1.56 -6.84 -0.56
N TYR A 36 -1.30 -5.91 0.35
CA TYR A 36 -0.85 -6.20 1.71
C TYR A 36 -1.82 -7.10 2.47
N PHE A 37 -3.13 -6.90 2.31
CA PHE A 37 -4.16 -7.67 3.00
C PHE A 37 -4.60 -8.96 2.28
N ILE A 38 -3.98 -9.36 1.16
CA ILE A 38 -4.29 -10.60 0.44
C ILE A 38 -4.28 -11.84 1.37
N PRO A 39 -3.25 -12.09 2.20
CA PRO A 39 -3.19 -13.28 3.07
C PRO A 39 -4.38 -13.35 4.04
N THR A 40 -4.69 -12.20 4.64
CA THR A 40 -5.85 -12.03 5.52
C THR A 40 -7.13 -12.34 4.75
N PHE A 41 -7.32 -11.76 3.57
CA PHE A 41 -8.54 -11.96 2.78
C PHE A 41 -8.75 -13.43 2.40
N ILE A 42 -7.68 -14.14 2.01
CA ILE A 42 -7.72 -15.58 1.70
C ILE A 42 -8.14 -16.38 2.95
N ALA A 43 -7.54 -16.11 4.10
CA ALA A 43 -7.84 -16.81 5.35
C ALA A 43 -9.32 -16.64 5.78
N PHE A 44 -9.85 -15.42 5.65
CA PHE A 44 -11.24 -15.12 5.96
C PHE A 44 -12.21 -15.73 4.95
N LYS A 45 -11.91 -15.64 3.64
CA LYS A 45 -12.73 -16.24 2.58
C LYS A 45 -12.83 -17.76 2.71
N ARG A 46 -11.74 -18.42 3.11
CA ARG A 46 -11.70 -19.88 3.36
C ARG A 46 -12.30 -20.28 4.72
N LYS A 47 -12.68 -19.32 5.57
CA LYS A 47 -13.09 -19.53 6.96
C LYS A 47 -12.07 -20.39 7.72
N HIS A 48 -10.78 -20.10 7.56
CA HIS A 48 -9.69 -20.83 8.22
C HIS A 48 -9.78 -20.66 9.74
N ILE A 49 -9.50 -21.71 10.53
CA ILE A 49 -9.56 -21.66 12.01
C ILE A 49 -8.63 -20.56 12.53
N SER A 50 -7.39 -20.54 12.03
CA SER A 50 -6.37 -19.55 12.42
C SER A 50 -6.49 -18.20 11.71
N ARG A 51 -7.65 -17.82 11.16
CA ARG A 51 -7.81 -16.56 10.40
C ARG A 51 -7.39 -15.31 11.18
N TYR A 52 -7.65 -15.29 12.48
CA TYR A 52 -7.26 -14.17 13.35
C TYR A 52 -5.76 -14.18 13.64
N GLY A 53 -5.14 -15.36 13.76
CA GLY A 53 -3.68 -15.49 13.88
C GLY A 53 -2.97 -15.00 12.62
N ILE A 54 -3.47 -15.39 11.44
CA ILE A 54 -2.96 -14.92 10.14
C ILE A 54 -3.12 -13.40 10.02
N PHE A 55 -4.25 -12.85 10.46
CA PHE A 55 -4.46 -11.40 10.48
C PHE A 55 -3.45 -10.67 11.38
N ILE A 56 -3.21 -11.18 12.60
CA ILE A 56 -2.24 -10.56 13.53
C ILE A 56 -0.83 -10.62 12.95
N ILE A 57 -0.40 -11.76 12.40
CA ILE A 57 0.92 -11.87 11.75
C ILE A 57 1.00 -10.92 10.55
N ASN A 58 -0.02 -10.88 9.71
CA ASN A 58 -0.04 -9.96 8.57
C ASN A 58 -0.05 -8.49 9.01
N LEU A 59 -0.67 -8.14 10.13
CA LEU A 59 -0.70 -6.77 10.63
C LEU A 59 0.63 -6.37 11.27
N CYS A 60 1.21 -7.23 12.12
CA CYS A 60 2.43 -6.93 12.86
C CYS A 60 3.71 -7.18 12.06
N PHE A 61 3.74 -8.19 11.20
CA PHE A 61 4.94 -8.63 10.47
C PHE A 61 4.78 -8.61 8.95
N GLY A 62 3.60 -8.29 8.41
CA GLY A 62 3.38 -8.24 6.96
C GLY A 62 4.19 -7.15 6.24
N PHE A 63 4.72 -6.16 6.96
CA PHE A 63 5.64 -5.16 6.41
C PHE A 63 7.00 -5.78 6.04
N THR A 64 7.33 -6.95 6.59
CA THR A 64 8.51 -7.73 6.20
C THR A 64 8.14 -8.68 5.07
N PHE A 65 9.01 -8.80 4.06
CA PHE A 65 8.80 -9.74 2.96
C PHE A 65 8.57 -11.17 3.47
N PHE A 66 9.36 -11.62 4.44
CA PHE A 66 9.21 -12.94 5.04
C PHE A 66 7.89 -13.09 5.82
N GLY A 67 7.51 -12.12 6.65
CA GLY A 67 6.27 -12.18 7.42
C GLY A 67 5.03 -12.22 6.53
N TRP A 68 5.03 -11.48 5.42
CA TRP A 68 3.94 -11.52 4.43
C TRP A 68 3.86 -12.89 3.74
N ILE A 69 5.00 -13.46 3.31
CA ILE A 69 5.04 -14.79 2.66
C ILE A 69 4.61 -15.89 3.62
N ILE A 70 5.03 -15.84 4.88
CA ILE A 70 4.60 -16.80 5.92
C ILE A 70 3.09 -16.70 6.15
N ALA A 71 2.55 -15.48 6.28
CA ALA A 71 1.11 -15.28 6.41
C ALA A 71 0.35 -15.81 5.19
N LEU A 72 0.88 -15.59 3.97
CA LEU A 72 0.30 -16.10 2.74
C LEU A 72 0.30 -17.64 2.70
N ALA A 73 1.45 -18.26 2.94
CA ALA A 73 1.60 -19.71 3.00
C ALA A 73 0.67 -20.33 4.05
N TRP A 74 0.54 -19.70 5.22
CA TRP A 74 -0.38 -20.16 6.24
C TRP A 74 -1.85 -20.00 5.84
N SER A 75 -2.22 -18.92 5.14
CA SER A 75 -3.59 -18.69 4.65
C SER A 75 -4.08 -19.75 3.65
N VAL A 76 -3.15 -20.34 2.88
CA VAL A 76 -3.44 -21.39 1.90
C VAL A 76 -3.24 -22.80 2.47
N SER A 77 -2.67 -22.93 3.66
CA SER A 77 -2.42 -24.22 4.33
C SER A 77 -3.72 -25.00 4.57
N LYS A 78 -3.56 -26.28 4.92
CA LYS A 78 -4.65 -27.18 5.27
C LYS A 78 -5.45 -26.58 6.42
N LYS A 79 -6.76 -26.63 6.26
CA LYS A 79 -7.72 -25.94 7.13
C LYS A 79 -8.02 -26.69 8.43
N ASP A 80 -7.58 -27.95 8.55
CA ASP A 80 -7.89 -28.94 9.60
C ASP A 80 -9.07 -28.60 10.52
#